data_AF-A0A4R8DSU9-F1
#
_entry.id   AF-A0A4R8DSU9-F1
#
_cell.length_a   1.000
_cell.length_b   1.000
_cell.length_c   1.000
_cell.angle_alpha   90.00
_cell.angle_beta   90.00
_cell.angle_gamma   90.00
#
_symmetry.space_group_name_H-M   'P 1'
#
loop_
_entity.id
_entity.type
_entity.pdbx_description
1 polymer ?
#
loop_
_entity_poly.entity_id
_entity_poly.type
_entity_poly.pdbx_seq_one_letter_code
_entity_poly.pdbx_strand_id
1 'polypeptide(L)'
;MDINIPLLIKYVAKNGYQITVSVPIGQDAPYLVLILGDNHEGSRREILQFDDLYQILKLNNIIGDDPASHDLVRQLLDLPGDHKDSLHRSEKIEHMIYDTIAKYVLQLLITSRGELLYPYIKPLQKHEARFNHN
;
A
#
# COMPACT_ATOMS: atom_id res chain seq x y z
N MET A 1 0.54 13.43 -1.41
CA MET A 1 1.34 12.39 -0.72
C MET A 1 2.41 11.94 -1.68
N ASP A 2 3.66 11.95 -1.25
CA ASP A 2 4.77 11.46 -2.07
C ASP A 2 4.97 9.96 -1.81
N ILE A 3 5.25 9.19 -2.86
CA ILE A 3 5.55 7.76 -2.76
C ILE A 3 6.97 7.50 -3.29
N ASN A 4 7.76 6.80 -2.50
CA ASN A 4 9.08 6.33 -2.93
C ASN A 4 8.92 4.96 -3.59
N ILE A 5 8.95 4.92 -4.93
CA ILE A 5 8.74 3.70 -5.71
C ILE A 5 9.76 2.60 -5.35
N PRO A 6 11.09 2.87 -5.28
CA PRO A 6 12.06 1.87 -4.82
C PRO A 6 11.70 1.25 -3.47
N LEU A 7 11.20 2.06 -2.54
CA LEU A 7 10.80 1.58 -1.22
C LEU A 7 9.53 0.70 -1.29
N LEU A 8 8.54 1.07 -2.09
CA LEU A 8 7.37 0.22 -2.35
C LEU A 8 7.79 -1.14 -2.92
N ILE A 9 8.67 -1.16 -3.92
CA ILE A 9 9.19 -2.40 -4.53
C ILE A 9 9.91 -3.24 -3.46
N LYS A 10 10.73 -2.62 -2.60
CA LYS A 10 11.40 -3.31 -1.49
C LYS A 10 10.41 -3.97 -0.53
N TYR A 11 9.30 -3.33 -0.21
CA TYR A 11 8.28 -3.88 0.68
C TYR A 11 7.46 -5.00 0.04
N VAL A 12 7.24 -4.93 -1.27
CA VAL A 12 6.66 -6.04 -2.03
C VAL A 12 7.61 -7.26 -2.04
N ALA A 13 8.91 -7.03 -2.26
CA ALA A 13 9.93 -8.09 -2.19
C ALA A 13 10.00 -8.76 -0.80
N LYS A 14 9.82 -8.00 0.29
CA LYS A 14 9.72 -8.57 1.66
C LYS A 14 8.55 -9.52 1.83
N ASN A 15 7.50 -9.39 1.03
CA ASN A 15 6.34 -10.28 1.02
C ASN A 15 6.50 -11.48 0.06
N GLY A 16 7.69 -11.67 -0.52
CA GLY A 16 8.01 -12.85 -1.35
C GLY A 16 7.67 -12.71 -2.84
N TYR A 17 7.31 -11.50 -3.29
CA TYR A 17 6.92 -11.25 -4.67
C TYR A 17 7.74 -10.13 -5.29
N GLN A 18 7.87 -10.16 -6.61
CA GLN A 18 8.43 -9.05 -7.39
C GLN A 18 7.32 -8.35 -8.14
N ILE A 19 7.45 -7.04 -8.30
CA ILE A 19 6.55 -6.23 -9.12
C ILE A 19 7.34 -5.22 -9.93
N THR A 20 6.78 -4.85 -11.08
CA THR A 20 7.22 -3.71 -11.87
C THR A 20 6.25 -2.55 -11.61
N VAL A 21 6.80 -1.37 -11.33
CA VAL A 21 6.04 -0.13 -11.12
C VAL A 21 6.49 0.90 -12.15
N SER A 22 5.55 1.48 -12.88
CA SER A 22 5.82 2.59 -13.80
C SER A 22 4.83 3.73 -13.63
N VAL A 23 5.27 4.94 -13.99
CA VAL A 23 4.44 6.16 -13.96
C VAL A 23 4.43 6.71 -15.39
N PRO A 24 3.30 6.64 -16.12
CA PRO A 24 3.23 7.16 -17.47
C PRO A 24 3.49 8.68 -17.51
N ILE A 25 4.27 9.12 -18.50
CA ILE A 25 4.57 10.54 -18.72
C ILE A 25 3.54 11.14 -19.67
N GLY A 26 3.21 12.42 -19.50
CA GLY A 26 2.34 13.17 -20.42
C GLY A 26 0.84 12.92 -20.21
N GLN A 27 0.45 12.43 -19.03
CA GLN A 27 -0.94 12.32 -18.62
C GLN A 27 -1.32 13.53 -17.74
N ASP A 28 -2.55 14.03 -17.88
CA ASP A 28 -3.05 15.15 -17.09
C ASP A 28 -3.10 14.84 -15.59
N ALA A 29 -3.31 13.56 -15.24
CA ALA A 29 -3.28 13.06 -13.88
C ALA A 29 -2.30 11.88 -13.77
N PRO A 30 -1.29 11.94 -12.89
CA PRO A 30 -0.34 10.85 -12.72
C PRO A 30 -0.99 9.66 -12.01
N TYR A 31 -0.58 8.44 -12.37
CA TYR A 31 -1.00 7.21 -11.72
C TYR A 31 0.10 6.15 -11.79
N LEU A 32 0.04 5.18 -10.89
CA LEU A 32 0.91 4.01 -10.87
C LEU A 32 0.34 2.92 -11.78
N VAL A 33 1.23 2.34 -12.57
CA VAL A 33 0.98 1.09 -13.30
C VAL A 33 1.78 -0.01 -12.62
N LEU A 34 1.08 -1.06 -12.22
CA LEU A 34 1.60 -2.15 -11.41
C LEU A 34 1.45 -3.46 -12.16
N ILE A 35 2.51 -4.25 -12.20
CA ILE A 35 2.54 -5.54 -12.89
C ILE A 35 3.25 -6.54 -11.98
N LEU A 36 2.71 -7.75 -11.89
CA LEU A 36 3.34 -8.83 -11.13
C LEU A 36 4.56 -9.38 -11.90
N GLY A 37 5.70 -9.48 -11.21
CA GLY A 37 6.97 -9.93 -11.75
C GLY A 37 7.71 -8.88 -12.57
N ASP A 38 8.75 -9.36 -13.24
CA ASP A 38 9.69 -8.56 -14.03
C ASP A 38 9.32 -8.54 -15.53
N ASN A 39 8.36 -9.37 -15.95
CA ASN A 39 7.92 -9.48 -17.35
C ASN A 39 6.54 -8.85 -17.55
N HIS A 40 6.42 -8.06 -18.61
CA HIS A 40 5.19 -7.40 -19.05
C HIS A 40 4.24 -8.33 -19.80
N GLU A 41 4.72 -9.47 -20.30
CA GLU A 41 3.93 -10.39 -21.12
C GLU A 41 3.05 -11.33 -20.27
N GLY A 42 1.74 -11.30 -20.50
CA GLY A 42 0.77 -12.21 -19.87
C GLY A 42 0.42 -11.91 -18.41
N SER A 43 1.13 -10.99 -17.75
CA SER A 43 0.88 -10.58 -16.38
C SER A 43 -0.27 -9.57 -16.28
N ARG A 44 -1.11 -9.73 -15.25
CA ARG A 44 -2.19 -8.78 -14.93
C ARG A 44 -1.61 -7.42 -14.61
N ARG A 45 -2.12 -6.40 -15.30
CA ARG A 45 -1.80 -4.99 -15.07
C ARG A 45 -2.87 -4.36 -14.19
N GLU A 46 -2.43 -3.64 -13.17
CA GLU A 46 -3.30 -2.85 -12.30
C GLU A 46 -2.91 -1.38 -12.34
N ILE A 47 -3.91 -0.51 -12.20
CA ILE A 47 -3.75 0.94 -12.19
C ILE A 47 -4.18 1.45 -10.82
N LEU A 48 -3.32 2.22 -10.17
CA LEU A 48 -3.60 2.87 -8.89
C LEU A 48 -3.33 4.36 -9.01
N GLN A 49 -4.34 5.19 -8.72
CA GLN A 49 -4.16 6.63 -8.64
C GLN A 49 -3.44 6.97 -7.33
N PHE A 50 -2.76 8.13 -7.27
CA PHE A 50 -2.08 8.55 -6.04
C PHE A 50 -3.06 8.76 -4.88
N ASP A 51 -4.26 9.27 -5.17
CA ASP A 51 -5.32 9.43 -4.18
C ASP A 51 -5.80 8.09 -3.62
N ASP A 52 -5.75 7.01 -4.42
CA ASP A 52 -6.09 5.68 -3.93
C ASP A 52 -5.14 5.23 -2.83
N LEU A 53 -3.85 5.57 -2.91
CA LEU A 53 -2.87 5.22 -1.87
C LEU A 53 -3.26 5.84 -0.54
N TYR A 54 -3.67 7.11 -0.55
CA TYR A 54 -4.14 7.81 0.63
C TYR A 54 -5.42 7.15 1.19
N GLN A 55 -6.40 6.85 0.33
CA GLN A 55 -7.63 6.18 0.76
C GLN A 55 -7.38 4.77 1.31
N ILE A 56 -6.42 4.02 0.74
CA ILE A 56 -6.03 2.70 1.23
C ILE A 56 -5.49 2.80 2.65
N LEU A 57 -4.56 3.73 2.91
CA LEU A 57 -3.98 3.93 4.23
C LEU A 57 -5.04 4.33 5.25
N LYS A 58 -5.96 5.23 4.87
CA LYS A 58 -7.08 5.63 5.73
C LYS A 58 -8.00 4.48 6.07
N LEU A 59 -8.47 3.76 5.06
CA LEU A 59 -9.43 2.66 5.25
C LEU A 59 -8.86 1.56 6.15
N ASN A 60 -7.54 1.35 6.07
CA ASN A 60 -6.80 0.39 6.88
C ASN A 60 -6.28 0.98 8.21
N ASN A 61 -6.79 2.14 8.65
CA ASN A 61 -6.47 2.80 9.92
C ASN A 61 -4.98 3.11 10.13
N ILE A 62 -4.23 3.30 9.04
CA ILE A 62 -2.81 3.68 9.10
C ILE A 62 -2.68 5.18 9.36
N ILE A 63 -3.49 5.99 8.69
CA ILE A 63 -3.52 7.45 8.84
C ILE A 63 -4.96 7.96 8.96
N GLY A 64 -5.17 9.07 9.67
CA GLY A 64 -6.45 9.74 9.82
C GLY A 64 -6.61 11.03 9.01
N ASP A 65 -7.81 11.60 9.06
CA ASP A 65 -8.15 12.87 8.40
C ASP A 65 -7.79 14.10 9.24
N ASP A 66 -7.66 13.92 10.56
CA ASP A 66 -7.44 15.01 11.48
C ASP A 66 -6.39 14.66 12.56
N PRO A 67 -5.90 15.67 13.30
CA PRO A 67 -4.97 15.45 14.40
C PRO A 67 -5.52 14.64 15.58
N ALA A 68 -6.85 14.50 15.70
CA ALA A 68 -7.51 13.79 16.80
C ALA A 68 -7.80 12.31 16.46
N SER A 69 -7.45 11.88 15.25
CA SER A 69 -7.72 10.54 14.75
C SER A 69 -6.91 9.49 15.56
N HIS A 70 -7.57 8.43 16.00
CA HIS A 70 -6.94 7.30 16.70
C HIS A 70 -6.28 6.29 15.74
N ASP A 71 -5.64 6.78 14.68
CA ASP A 71 -4.92 5.96 13.72
C ASP A 71 -3.57 5.48 14.24
N LEU A 72 -3.01 4.45 13.61
CA LEU A 72 -1.78 3.81 14.09
C LEU A 72 -0.55 4.73 14.02
N VAL A 73 -0.48 5.63 13.02
CA VAL A 73 0.63 6.60 12.91
C VAL A 73 0.54 7.62 14.04
N ARG A 74 -0.66 8.14 14.34
CA ARG A 74 -0.89 9.06 15.46
C ARG A 74 -0.51 8.42 16.79
N GLN A 75 -0.93 7.18 17.02
CA GLN A 75 -0.56 6.43 18.23
C GLN A 75 0.96 6.36 18.44
N LEU A 76 1.74 6.20 17.36
CA LEU A 76 3.21 6.23 17.43
C LEU A 76 3.79 7.64 17.65
N LEU A 77 3.20 8.66 17.02
CA LEU A 77 3.61 10.06 17.16
C LEU A 77 3.38 10.59 18.58
N ASP A 78 2.29 10.16 19.22
CA ASP A 78 1.90 10.58 20.57
C ASP A 78 2.68 9.86 21.67
N LEU A 79 3.50 8.85 21.33
CA LEU A 79 4.34 8.17 22.31
C LEU A 79 5.33 9.15 22.95
N PRO A 80 5.51 9.10 24.29
CA PRO A 80 6.54 9.84 25.00
C PRO A 80 7.94 9.62 24.42
N GLY A 81 8.80 10.63 24.54
CA GLY A 81 10.16 10.61 23.97
C GLY A 81 11.05 9.48 24.51
N ASP A 82 10.82 9.06 25.74
CA ASP A 82 11.49 7.97 26.46
C ASP A 82 10.90 6.58 26.19
N HIS A 83 9.79 6.49 25.45
CA HIS A 83 9.21 5.22 25.06
C HIS A 83 10.18 4.46 24.12
N LYS A 84 10.37 3.15 24.34
CA LYS A 84 11.28 2.30 23.54
C LYS A 84 11.09 2.45 22.03
N ASP A 85 9.84 2.63 21.61
CA ASP A 85 9.47 2.74 20.20
C ASP A 85 9.63 4.14 19.62
N SER A 86 9.86 5.17 20.46
CA SER A 86 10.14 6.55 20.05
C SER A 86 11.47 6.63 19.27
N LEU A 87 12.47 5.84 19.66
CA LEU A 87 13.80 5.84 19.03
C LEU A 87 13.78 5.46 17.54
N HIS A 88 12.84 4.59 17.14
CA HIS A 88 12.68 4.10 15.76
C HIS A 88 11.35 4.56 15.14
N ARG A 89 10.76 5.63 15.65
CA ARG A 89 9.40 6.06 15.29
C ARG A 89 9.23 6.25 13.78
N SER A 90 10.14 6.97 13.14
CA SER A 90 10.09 7.24 11.70
C SER A 90 10.16 5.96 10.86
N GLU A 91 11.05 5.03 11.23
CA GLU A 91 11.20 3.73 10.55
C GLU A 91 9.95 2.87 10.71
N LYS A 92 9.30 2.89 11.87
CA LYS A 92 8.05 2.17 12.12
C LYS A 92 6.88 2.75 11.32
N ILE A 93 6.76 4.07 11.27
CA ILE A 93 5.73 4.75 10.47
C ILE A 93 5.93 4.43 8.98
N GLU A 94 7.17 4.53 8.49
CA GLU A 94 7.52 4.14 7.12
C GLU A 94 7.13 2.67 6.85
N HIS A 95 7.50 1.77 7.76
CA HIS A 95 7.14 0.36 7.66
C HIS A 95 5.64 0.14 7.54
N MET A 96 4.85 0.75 8.41
CA MET A 96 3.39 0.61 8.38
C MET A 96 2.78 1.11 7.06
N ILE A 97 3.25 2.26 6.56
CA ILE A 97 2.75 2.84 5.32
C ILE A 97 3.07 1.91 4.14
N TYR A 98 4.35 1.58 3.95
CA TYR A 98 4.78 0.84 2.76
C TYR A 98 4.38 -0.63 2.81
N ASP A 99 4.35 -1.26 3.98
CA ASP A 99 3.87 -2.64 4.12
C ASP A 99 2.37 -2.75 3.81
N THR A 100 1.56 -1.78 4.28
CA THR A 100 0.12 -1.75 3.97
C THR A 100 -0.11 -1.59 2.47
N ILE A 101 0.57 -0.63 1.83
CA ILE A 101 0.43 -0.41 0.38
C ILE A 101 0.93 -1.64 -0.38
N ALA A 102 2.06 -2.24 0.00
CA ALA A 102 2.61 -3.42 -0.66
C ALA A 102 1.63 -4.61 -0.60
N LYS A 103 1.07 -4.90 0.57
CA LYS A 103 0.07 -5.96 0.75
C LYS A 103 -1.18 -5.71 -0.09
N TYR A 104 -1.65 -4.47 -0.12
CA TYR A 104 -2.79 -4.08 -0.95
C TYR A 104 -2.52 -4.30 -2.45
N VAL A 105 -1.38 -3.82 -2.93
CA VAL A 105 -0.93 -3.98 -4.33
C VAL A 105 -0.82 -5.45 -4.69
N LEU A 106 -0.22 -6.26 -3.82
CA LEU A 106 -0.09 -7.69 -4.06
C LEU A 106 -1.43 -8.39 -4.13
N GLN A 107 -2.36 -8.06 -3.23
CA GLN A 107 -3.70 -8.62 -3.29
C GLN A 107 -4.39 -8.30 -4.61
N LEU A 108 -4.30 -7.04 -5.09
CA LEU A 108 -4.86 -6.65 -6.40
C LEU A 108 -4.28 -7.49 -7.55
N LEU A 109 -2.96 -7.67 -7.58
CA LEU A 109 -2.27 -8.35 -8.66
C LEU A 109 -2.51 -9.86 -8.64
N ILE A 110 -2.66 -10.46 -7.46
CA ILE A 110 -2.76 -11.92 -7.28
C ILE A 110 -4.21 -12.40 -7.29
N THR A 111 -5.18 -11.50 -7.18
CA THR A 111 -6.62 -11.79 -7.29
C THR A 111 -6.97 -12.69 -8.49
N SER A 112 -6.33 -12.53 -9.66
CA SER A 112 -6.63 -13.37 -10.83
C SER A 112 -6.27 -14.85 -10.65
N ARG A 113 -5.48 -15.18 -9.62
CA ARG A 113 -5.14 -16.56 -9.25
C ARG A 113 -6.17 -17.18 -8.29
N GLY A 114 -7.20 -16.44 -7.88
CA GLY A 114 -8.19 -16.91 -6.91
C GLY A 114 -7.68 -16.93 -5.46
N GLU A 115 -6.56 -16.25 -5.19
CA GLU A 115 -5.90 -16.28 -3.87
C GLU A 115 -6.18 -15.00 -3.08
N LEU A 116 -6.56 -15.17 -1.81
CA LEU A 116 -6.71 -14.09 -0.82
C LEU A 116 -5.56 -14.15 0.18
N LEU A 117 -4.50 -13.39 -0.08
CA LEU A 117 -3.28 -13.36 0.74
C LEU A 117 -3.46 -12.56 2.04
N TYR A 118 -4.22 -11.47 1.96
CA TYR A 118 -4.35 -10.52 3.07
C TYR A 118 -5.82 -10.24 3.39
N PRO A 119 -6.53 -11.19 4.00
CA PRO A 119 -7.98 -11.08 4.27
C PRO A 119 -8.34 -9.93 5.22
N TYR A 120 -7.38 -9.41 5.98
CA TYR A 120 -7.57 -8.28 6.89
C TYR A 120 -7.43 -6.91 6.23
N ILE A 121 -6.86 -6.84 5.01
CA ILE A 121 -6.72 -5.59 4.28
C ILE A 121 -8.07 -5.23 3.69
N LYS A 122 -8.58 -4.06 4.06
CA LYS A 122 -9.86 -3.55 3.59
C LYS A 122 -9.72 -2.98 2.18
N PRO A 123 -10.51 -3.45 1.19
CA PRO A 123 -10.48 -2.93 -0.17
C PRO A 123 -11.17 -1.57 -0.29
N LEU A 124 -10.66 -0.69 -1.16
CA LEU A 124 -11.46 0.38 -1.73
C LEU A 124 -12.70 -0.19 -2.42
N GLN A 125 -13.80 0.56 -2.43
CA GLN A 125 -15.07 0.13 -3.04
C GLN A 125 -14.90 -0.37 -4.47
N LYS A 126 -14.13 0.35 -5.30
CA LYS A 126 -13.84 -0.02 -6.69
C LYS A 126 -13.02 -1.32 -6.86
N HIS A 127 -12.47 -1.84 -5.78
CA HIS A 127 -11.65 -3.06 -5.75
C HIS A 127 -12.30 -4.19 -4.94
N GLU A 128 -13.48 -4.02 -4.35
CA GLU A 128 -14.12 -5.03 -3.48
C GLU A 128 -14.29 -6.38 -4.17
N ALA A 129 -14.70 -6.40 -5.44
CA ALA A 129 -14.86 -7.64 -6.22
C ALA A 129 -13.56 -8.44 -6.39
N ARG A 130 -12.41 -7.83 -6.10
CA ARG A 130 -11.08 -8.46 -6.17
C ARG A 130 -10.63 -9.02 -4.82
N PHE A 131 -11.21 -8.55 -3.73
CA PHE A 131 -10.87 -8.95 -2.37
C PHE A 131 -11.93 -9.89 -1.76
N ASN A 132 -13.10 -9.97 -2.37
CA ASN A 132 -14.17 -10.86 -1.98
C ASN A 132 -14.30 -11.97 -3.03
N HIS A 133 -13.94 -13.20 -2.67
CA HIS A 133 -14.30 -14.39 -3.44
C HIS A 133 -15.52 -15.01 -2.78
N ASN A 134 -16.69 -14.78 -3.37
CA ASN A 134 -17.91 -15.56 -3.15
C ASN A 134 -18.32 -16.16 -4.49
#